data_AF-A0A845QII2-F1
#
_entry.id   AF-A0A845QII2-F1
#
_cell.length_a   1.000
_cell.length_b   1.000
_cell.length_c   1.000
_cell.angle_alpha   90.00
_cell.angle_beta   90.00
_cell.angle_gamma   90.00
#
_symmetry.space_group_name_H-M   'P 1'
#
loop_
_entity.id
_entity.type
_entity.pdbx_description
1 polymer ?
#
loop_
_entity_poly.entity_id
_entity_poly.type
_entity_poly.pdbx_seq_one_letter_code
_entity_poly.pdbx_strand_id
1 'polypeptide(L)'
;MNQRKTCNPIQKTIAILLSVCLVVSAIPAAAFADDSDQQKERAGTSANTGSEAITYLNPEDVTEDEAILSESGEDYTTFDLGGKKRYSIFFTENVRFKDENGELTDYDPA
;
A
#
# COMPACT_ATOMS: atom_id res chain seq x y z
N MET A 1 37.83 39.80 24.02
CA MET A 1 38.09 39.70 22.56
C MET A 1 37.20 38.61 21.99
N ASN A 2 36.17 39.01 21.24
CA ASN A 2 35.24 38.09 20.58
C ASN A 2 35.93 37.45 19.38
N GLN A 3 36.22 36.15 19.48
CA GLN A 3 36.79 35.37 18.38
C GLN A 3 35.71 35.15 17.31
N ARG A 4 35.65 36.03 16.31
CA ARG A 4 34.93 35.75 15.07
C ARG A 4 35.73 34.69 14.31
N LYS A 5 35.44 33.40 14.56
CA LYS A 5 35.92 32.32 13.70
C LYS A 5 35.32 32.55 12.31
N THR A 6 36.15 32.95 11.35
CA THR A 6 35.79 33.01 9.95
C THR A 6 35.53 31.59 9.46
N CYS A 7 34.25 31.21 9.44
CA CYS A 7 33.79 29.93 8.92
C CYS A 7 34.18 29.84 7.43
N ASN A 8 34.88 28.78 7.03
CA ASN A 8 35.30 28.55 5.65
C ASN A 8 34.06 28.51 4.73
N PRO A 9 34.14 28.91 3.44
CA PRO A 9 32.97 28.93 2.56
C PRO A 9 32.27 27.56 2.49
N ILE A 10 33.04 26.47 2.54
CA ILE A 10 32.53 25.09 2.62
C ILE A 10 31.74 24.86 3.91
N GLN A 11 32.23 25.35 5.04
CA GLN A 11 31.52 25.23 6.33
C GLN A 11 30.25 26.09 6.35
N LYS A 12 30.25 27.25 5.67
CA LYS A 12 29.04 28.07 5.48
C LYS A 12 28.01 27.35 4.61
N THR A 13 28.44 26.71 3.52
CA THR A 13 27.54 25.92 2.66
C THR A 13 26.94 24.73 3.40
N ILE A 14 27.75 24.00 4.19
CA ILE A 14 27.26 22.88 5.02
C ILE A 14 26.28 23.39 6.08
N ALA A 15 26.57 24.52 6.73
CA ALA A 15 25.66 25.12 7.72
C ALA A 15 24.33 25.57 7.09
N ILE A 16 24.35 26.13 5.88
CA ILE A 16 23.13 26.51 5.15
C ILE A 16 22.33 25.27 4.76
N LEU A 17 22.99 24.23 4.23
CA LEU A 17 22.34 22.96 3.88
C LEU A 17 21.69 22.31 5.10
N LEU A 18 22.42 22.20 6.22
CA LEU A 18 21.91 21.61 7.46
C LEU A 18 20.76 22.44 8.06
N SER A 19 20.83 23.78 7.99
CA SER A 19 19.75 24.67 8.41
C SER A 19 18.48 24.46 7.59
N VAL A 20 18.60 24.35 6.26
CA VAL A 20 17.45 24.05 5.37
C VAL A 20 16.88 22.66 5.64
N CYS A 21 17.72 21.63 5.77
CA CYS A 21 17.28 20.27 6.08
C CYS A 21 16.53 20.19 7.41
N LEU A 22 16.98 20.92 8.44
CA LEU A 22 16.32 20.92 9.74
C LEU A 22 14.91 21.50 9.67
N VAL A 23 14.69 22.53 8.86
CA VAL A 23 13.36 23.16 8.66
C VAL A 23 12.42 22.23 7.87
N VAL A 24 12.94 21.43 6.93
CA VAL A 24 12.13 20.46 6.17
C VAL A 24 11.77 19.23 7.01
N SER A 25 12.67 18.74 7.86
CA SER A 25 12.39 17.61 8.76
C SER A 25 11.55 17.99 9.98
N ALA A 26 11.48 19.27 10.33
CA ALA A 26 10.76 19.77 11.49
C ALA A 26 9.27 20.05 11.21
N ILE A 27 8.75 19.71 10.02
CA ILE A 27 7.30 19.52 9.86
C ILE A 27 6.97 18.28 10.69
N PRO A 28 6.33 18.40 11.86
CA PRO A 28 5.82 17.24 12.53
C PRO A 28 4.79 16.64 11.58
N ALA A 29 4.95 15.37 11.21
CA ALA A 29 3.79 14.58 10.88
C ALA A 29 2.95 14.53 12.17
N ALA A 30 2.19 15.59 12.46
CA ALA A 30 1.14 15.62 13.47
C ALA A 30 -0.09 14.86 12.95
N ALA A 31 0.15 13.73 12.30
CA ALA A 31 -0.78 12.64 12.19
C ALA A 31 -0.26 11.60 13.17
N PHE A 32 -1.12 11.18 14.10
CA PHE A 32 -0.87 10.14 15.11
C PHE A 32 -0.17 10.63 16.39
N ALA A 33 -0.85 11.52 17.11
CA ALA A 33 -0.94 11.38 18.56
C ALA A 33 -2.43 11.18 18.89
N ASP A 34 -2.85 9.91 18.91
CA ASP A 34 -3.97 9.44 19.71
C ASP A 34 -3.62 8.01 20.15
N ASP A 35 -2.78 7.92 21.18
CA ASP A 35 -2.88 6.81 22.14
C ASP A 35 -4.07 7.23 23.03
N SER A 36 -5.21 6.56 23.13
CA SER A 36 -5.62 5.17 22.90
C SER A 36 -7.16 5.23 22.83
N ASP A 37 -7.95 4.56 21.99
CA ASP A 37 -7.80 3.29 21.31
C ASP A 37 -8.59 3.33 19.97
N GLN A 38 -7.86 2.99 18.92
CA GLN A 38 -8.28 2.44 17.62
C GLN A 38 -9.62 2.82 16.95
N GLN A 39 -9.41 3.32 15.73
CA GLN A 39 -10.16 3.08 14.50
C GLN A 39 -11.36 3.98 14.16
N LYS A 40 -11.05 4.87 13.19
CA LYS A 40 -11.72 4.97 11.89
C LYS A 40 -13.07 5.71 11.88
N GLU A 41 -13.01 7.01 11.56
CA GLU A 41 -13.89 7.65 10.56
C GLU A 41 -13.62 9.15 10.36
N ARG A 42 -13.28 9.56 9.13
CA ARG A 42 -13.99 10.61 8.37
C ARG A 42 -13.38 10.70 6.96
N ALA A 43 -14.08 10.16 5.96
CA ALA A 43 -15.06 10.88 5.15
C ALA A 43 -14.39 11.77 4.08
N GLY A 44 -14.00 11.14 2.98
CA GLY A 44 -14.00 11.73 1.64
C GLY A 44 -15.10 11.03 0.84
N THR A 45 -16.14 11.78 0.51
CA THR A 45 -17.37 11.39 -0.17
C THR A 45 -17.13 10.63 -1.48
N SER A 46 -17.60 9.38 -1.53
CA SER A 46 -18.33 8.86 -2.69
C SER A 46 -19.60 8.22 -2.15
N ALA A 47 -20.70 8.93 -2.33
CA ALA A 47 -22.01 8.42 -1.99
C ALA A 47 -22.39 7.36 -3.02
N ASN A 48 -22.40 6.10 -2.61
CA ASN A 48 -23.40 5.17 -3.09
C ASN A 48 -24.17 4.64 -1.89
N THR A 49 -25.39 5.17 -1.74
CA THR A 49 -26.39 4.70 -0.80
C THR A 49 -26.82 3.30 -1.23
N GLY A 50 -26.27 2.32 -0.55
CA GLY A 50 -26.73 0.94 -0.56
C GLY A 50 -26.14 0.28 0.67
N SER A 51 -26.88 0.31 1.78
CA SER A 51 -26.61 -0.59 2.91
C SER A 51 -27.03 -2.00 2.48
N GLU A 52 -26.37 -2.53 1.46
CA GLU A 52 -26.32 -3.96 1.23
C GLU A 52 -25.51 -4.53 2.37
N ALA A 53 -26.07 -5.52 3.08
CA ALA A 53 -25.32 -6.23 4.10
C ALA A 53 -24.04 -6.75 3.45
N ILE A 54 -22.88 -6.22 3.86
CA ILE A 54 -21.59 -6.68 3.37
C ILE A 54 -21.49 -8.15 3.77
N THR A 55 -21.67 -9.02 2.78
CA THR A 55 -21.55 -10.46 2.96
C THR A 55 -20.07 -10.78 2.84
N TYR A 56 -19.51 -11.29 3.93
CA TYR A 56 -18.15 -11.81 3.91
C TYR A 56 -18.21 -13.26 3.46
N LEU A 57 -17.45 -13.59 2.43
CA LEU A 57 -17.22 -14.97 2.03
C LEU A 57 -16.21 -15.59 2.99
N ASN A 58 -16.42 -16.85 3.39
CA ASN A 58 -15.34 -17.59 4.03
C ASN A 58 -14.31 -17.99 2.97
N PRO A 59 -13.02 -18.03 3.32
CA PRO A 59 -11.97 -18.43 2.39
C PRO A 59 -12.10 -19.89 1.90
N GLU A 60 -12.90 -20.73 2.54
CA GLU A 60 -13.22 -22.10 2.06
C GLU A 60 -14.40 -22.12 1.07
N ASP A 61 -15.20 -21.05 1.03
CA ASP A 61 -16.40 -20.93 0.21
C ASP A 61 -16.14 -20.12 -1.09
N VAL A 62 -14.92 -19.62 -1.30
CA VAL A 62 -14.59 -18.82 -2.50
C VAL A 62 -14.53 -19.70 -3.73
N THR A 63 -15.07 -19.19 -4.83
CA THR A 63 -15.07 -19.88 -6.13
C THR A 63 -14.14 -19.19 -7.13
N GLU A 64 -13.78 -19.90 -8.20
CA GLU A 64 -12.89 -19.36 -9.25
C GLU A 64 -13.44 -18.07 -9.88
N ASP A 65 -14.77 -17.92 -9.94
CA ASP A 65 -15.44 -16.72 -10.49
C ASP A 65 -15.18 -15.45 -9.65
N GLU A 66 -14.78 -15.59 -8.39
CA GLU A 66 -14.48 -14.48 -7.47
C GLU A 66 -13.00 -14.10 -7.49
N ALA A 67 -12.20 -14.78 -8.32
CA ALA A 67 -10.79 -14.46 -8.50
C ALA A 67 -10.61 -13.12 -9.22
N ILE A 68 -9.81 -12.25 -8.61
CA ILE A 68 -9.38 -10.98 -9.19
C ILE A 68 -8.11 -11.24 -10.00
N LEU A 69 -8.25 -11.62 -11.27
CA LEU A 69 -7.12 -11.97 -12.14
C LEU A 69 -6.10 -10.82 -12.30
N SER A 70 -6.56 -9.56 -12.29
CA SER A 70 -5.70 -8.38 -12.35
C SER A 70 -4.81 -8.17 -11.12
N GLU A 71 -5.17 -8.81 -9.99
CA GLU A 71 -4.42 -8.79 -8.74
C GLU A 71 -3.84 -10.16 -8.40
N SER A 72 -3.80 -11.06 -9.39
CA SER A 72 -3.24 -12.40 -9.27
C SER A 72 -1.95 -12.51 -10.09
N GLY A 73 -1.09 -13.47 -9.77
CA GLY A 73 0.26 -13.58 -10.36
C GLY A 73 0.57 -14.95 -10.98
N GLU A 74 1.84 -15.27 -11.13
CA GLU A 74 2.27 -16.56 -11.69
C GLU A 74 2.03 -17.71 -10.71
N ASP A 75 2.23 -17.46 -9.41
CA ASP A 75 2.23 -18.43 -8.31
C ASP A 75 1.18 -18.12 -7.23
N TYR A 76 0.24 -17.20 -7.48
CA TYR A 76 -0.82 -16.88 -6.52
C TYR A 76 -2.12 -16.41 -7.16
N THR A 77 -3.23 -16.63 -6.46
CA THR A 77 -4.57 -16.16 -6.85
C THR A 77 -5.18 -15.34 -5.72
N THR A 78 -5.69 -14.16 -6.07
CA THR A 78 -6.36 -13.25 -5.13
C THR A 78 -7.86 -13.27 -5.35
N PHE A 79 -8.63 -13.35 -4.28
CA PHE A 79 -10.10 -13.38 -4.27
C PHE A 79 -10.65 -12.17 -3.47
N ASP A 80 -11.79 -11.63 -3.90
CA ASP A 80 -12.53 -10.61 -3.14
C ASP A 80 -13.46 -11.30 -2.12
N LEU A 81 -13.24 -11.06 -0.83
CA LEU A 81 -14.16 -11.57 0.21
C LEU A 81 -15.32 -10.62 0.50
N GLY A 82 -15.42 -9.51 -0.22
CA GLY A 82 -16.35 -8.43 0.06
C GLY A 82 -15.85 -7.50 1.18
N GLY A 83 -16.48 -6.33 1.29
CA GLY A 83 -16.18 -5.39 2.37
C GLY A 83 -14.76 -4.81 2.34
N LYS A 84 -14.11 -4.80 1.17
CA LYS A 84 -12.71 -4.38 0.97
C LYS A 84 -11.69 -5.33 1.61
N LYS A 85 -12.06 -6.58 1.91
CA LYS A 85 -11.14 -7.62 2.34
C LYS A 85 -10.75 -8.49 1.16
N ARG A 86 -9.46 -8.83 1.09
CA ARG A 86 -8.89 -9.70 0.05
C ARG A 86 -8.29 -10.94 0.68
N TYR A 87 -8.33 -12.05 -0.04
CA TYR A 87 -7.72 -13.31 0.34
C TYR A 87 -6.85 -13.83 -0.80
N SER A 88 -5.60 -14.17 -0.53
CA SER A 88 -4.68 -14.66 -1.57
C SER A 88 -4.15 -16.04 -1.19
N ILE A 89 -4.24 -16.97 -2.14
CA ILE A 89 -3.69 -18.32 -2.05
C ILE A 89 -2.39 -18.35 -2.84
N PHE A 90 -1.30 -18.77 -2.20
CA PHE A 90 0.01 -18.95 -2.82
C PHE A 90 0.26 -20.43 -3.10
N PHE A 91 0.74 -20.72 -4.31
CA PHE A 91 1.09 -22.04 -4.78
C PHE A 91 2.61 -22.20 -4.78
N THR A 92 3.08 -23.46 -4.66
CA THR A 92 4.52 -23.74 -4.73
C THR A 92 5.04 -23.74 -6.18
N GLU A 93 4.16 -23.97 -7.14
CA GLU A 93 4.44 -24.01 -8.57
C GLU A 93 3.65 -22.92 -9.29
N ASN A 94 4.14 -22.51 -10.46
CA ASN A 94 3.43 -21.54 -11.28
C ASN A 94 2.14 -22.15 -11.83
N VAL A 95 1.02 -21.50 -11.54
CA VAL A 95 -0.33 -21.88 -12.00
C VAL A 95 -0.76 -21.08 -13.23
N ARG A 96 -0.08 -19.96 -13.52
CA ARG A 96 -0.24 -19.16 -14.73
C ARG A 96 1.06 -18.98 -15.47
N PHE A 97 0.96 -18.85 -16.79
CA PHE A 97 2.09 -18.56 -17.66
C PHE A 97 1.80 -17.31 -18.50
N LYS A 98 2.86 -16.66 -18.97
CA LYS A 98 2.74 -15.54 -19.92
C LYS A 98 2.54 -16.08 -21.33
N ASP A 99 1.50 -15.61 -21.99
CA ASP A 99 1.23 -15.92 -23.40
C ASP A 99 2.20 -15.18 -24.36
N GLU A 100 1.98 -15.33 -25.66
CA GLU A 100 2.77 -14.65 -26.71
C GLU A 100 2.71 -13.12 -26.63
N ASN A 101 1.67 -12.57 -25.98
CA ASN A 101 1.44 -11.15 -25.79
C ASN A 101 1.98 -10.65 -24.44
N GLY A 102 2.45 -11.55 -23.58
CA GLY A 102 2.92 -11.26 -22.23
C GLY A 102 1.81 -11.18 -21.17
N GLU A 103 0.58 -11.57 -21.49
CA GLU A 103 -0.56 -11.64 -20.56
C GLU A 103 -0.56 -12.97 -19.81
N LEU A 104 -0.91 -12.93 -18.51
CA LEU A 104 -0.98 -14.14 -17.69
C LEU A 104 -2.25 -14.93 -18.01
N THR A 105 -2.07 -16.18 -18.43
CA THR A 105 -3.13 -17.15 -18.75
C THR A 105 -3.01 -18.36 -17.83
N ASP A 106 -4.17 -18.91 -17.43
CA ASP A 106 -4.25 -20.13 -16.63
C ASP A 106 -3.82 -21.35 -17.44
N TYR A 107 -3.24 -22.35 -16.77
CA TYR A 107 -2.84 -23.60 -17.42
C TYR A 107 -4.06 -24.37 -17.93
N ASP A 108 -4.12 -24.67 -19.23
CA ASP A 108 -5.11 -25.58 -19.83
C ASP A 108 -4.47 -26.99 -19.99
N PRO A 109 -4.83 -27.98 -19.15
CA PRO A 109 -4.25 -29.31 -19.18
C PRO A 109 -4.74 -30.23 -20.33
N ALA A 110 -5.45 -29.71 -21.33
CA ALA A 110 -6.08 -30.47 -22.42
C ALA A 110 -5.14 -31.41 -23.22
#